data_AF-A0A5J4UJM2-F1
#
_entry.id   AF-A0A5J4UJM2-F1
#
_cell.length_a   1.000
_cell.length_b   1.000
_cell.length_c   1.000
_cell.angle_alpha   90.00
_cell.angle_beta   90.00
_cell.angle_gamma   90.00
#
_symmetry.space_group_name_H-M   'P 1'
#
loop_
_entity.id
_entity.type
_entity.pdbx_description
1 polymer ?
#
loop_
_entity_poly.entity_id
_entity_poly.type
_entity_poly.pdbx_seq_one_letter_code
_entity_poly.pdbx_strand_id
1 'polypeptide(L)'
;MQAFGQERQIALDNILDEIGTAKIECYRAEQFSGLLDGLIPIIKDATNIEAERVDCIIELLSTKQFVMVNEETNNFITIFKAKDLGNMMKAAFMNNSTPASVKESLAQSISSLGIIADVNDEYFKPILDLLFDRLKSLEEQFVITPYKKDIDPKRNKYGLRTLQSILNALCVYAIGGIEFQKEIANRGGIEIGYQYIQNKSAKTRVIAAYNQ
;
A
#
# COMPACT_ATOMS: atom_id res chain seq x y z
N MET A 1 5.20 10.00 32.38
CA MET A 1 4.96 9.07 31.24
C MET A 1 4.06 9.65 30.14
N GLN A 2 3.08 10.54 30.42
CA GLN A 2 2.22 11.12 29.38
C GLN A 2 2.89 12.13 28.41
N ALA A 3 3.88 12.92 28.86
CA ALA A 3 4.53 13.94 28.02
C ALA A 3 5.34 13.36 26.84
N PHE A 4 6.02 12.22 27.06
CA PHE A 4 6.86 11.58 26.04
C PHE A 4 6.07 11.00 24.85
N GLY A 5 4.84 10.52 25.09
CA GLY A 5 3.95 10.02 24.03
C GLY A 5 3.37 11.13 23.17
N GLN A 6 3.08 12.30 23.76
CA GLN A 6 2.60 13.47 23.01
C GLN A 6 3.67 14.07 22.10
N GLU A 7 4.90 14.21 22.58
CA GLU A 7 6.01 14.72 21.76
C GLU A 7 6.30 13.81 20.56
N ARG A 8 6.22 12.49 20.76
CA ARG A 8 6.41 11.53 19.66
C ARG A 8 5.28 11.58 18.64
N GLN A 9 4.02 11.70 19.07
CA GLN A 9 2.89 11.88 18.14
C GLN A 9 3.04 13.14 17.29
N ILE A 10 3.45 14.27 17.89
CA ILE A 10 3.71 15.50 17.16
C ILE A 10 4.83 15.29 16.13
N ALA A 11 5.90 14.58 16.50
CA ALA A 11 6.98 14.27 15.57
C ALA A 11 6.50 13.41 14.39
N LEU A 12 5.67 12.39 14.63
CA LEU A 12 5.10 11.55 13.56
C LEU A 12 4.16 12.35 12.65
N ASP A 13 3.37 13.25 13.20
CA ASP A 13 2.49 14.14 12.43
C ASP A 13 3.31 15.12 11.55
N ASN A 14 4.40 15.68 12.09
CA ASN A 14 5.30 16.52 11.31
C ASN A 14 5.97 15.74 10.17
N ILE A 15 6.42 14.52 10.42
CA ILE A 15 6.99 13.64 9.38
C ILE A 15 5.96 13.37 8.27
N LEU A 16 4.70 13.11 8.63
CA LEU A 16 3.64 12.90 7.66
C LEU A 16 3.44 14.13 6.77
N ASP A 17 3.40 15.32 7.35
CA ASP A 17 3.24 16.57 6.61
C ASP A 17 4.44 16.86 5.70
N GLU A 18 5.66 16.60 6.18
CA GLU A 18 6.89 16.74 5.40
C GLU A 18 6.89 15.82 4.18
N ILE A 19 6.62 14.53 4.35
CA ILE A 19 6.55 13.58 3.21
C ILE A 19 5.39 13.94 2.27
N GLY A 20 4.27 14.39 2.84
CA GLY A 20 3.06 14.77 2.10
C GLY A 20 3.33 15.90 1.12
N THR A 21 4.09 16.90 1.56
CA THR A 21 4.41 18.12 0.80
C THR A 21 5.72 18.03 0.01
N ALA A 22 6.60 17.08 0.35
CA ALA A 22 7.87 16.88 -0.34
C ALA A 22 7.68 16.49 -1.82
N LYS A 23 8.56 17.09 -2.65
CA LYS A 23 8.84 16.68 -4.04
C LYS A 23 9.78 15.49 -4.03
N ILE A 24 9.26 14.32 -3.67
CA ILE A 24 10.04 13.09 -3.47
C ILE A 24 10.80 12.65 -4.73
N GLU A 25 10.37 13.10 -5.91
CA GLU A 25 11.07 12.91 -7.18
C GLU A 25 12.50 13.50 -7.20
N CYS A 26 12.81 14.42 -6.27
CA CYS A 26 14.12 15.05 -6.11
C CYS A 26 14.96 14.45 -4.97
N TYR A 27 14.48 13.39 -4.30
CA TYR A 27 15.15 12.81 -3.13
C TYR A 27 15.92 11.55 -3.50
N ARG A 28 17.01 11.30 -2.76
CA ARG A 28 17.76 10.04 -2.79
C ARG A 28 17.16 9.04 -1.82
N ALA A 29 17.09 7.78 -2.22
CA ALA A 29 16.56 6.68 -1.41
C ALA A 29 17.21 6.60 -0.02
N GLU A 30 18.53 6.84 0.04
CA GLU A 30 19.35 6.79 1.26
C GLU A 30 18.88 7.77 2.34
N GLN A 31 18.27 8.91 1.95
CA GLN A 31 17.75 9.90 2.88
C GLN A 31 16.61 9.35 3.74
N PHE A 32 15.91 8.32 3.27
CA PHE A 32 14.84 7.67 4.03
C PHE A 32 15.36 6.63 5.02
N SER A 33 16.64 6.24 4.94
CA SER A 33 17.18 5.16 5.76
C SER A 33 17.02 5.42 7.27
N GLY A 34 17.37 6.63 7.72
CA GLY A 34 17.25 7.01 9.12
C GLY A 34 15.80 7.13 9.60
N LEU A 35 14.89 7.61 8.74
CA LEU A 35 13.45 7.59 9.04
C LEU A 35 12.98 6.16 9.27
N LEU A 36 13.30 5.25 8.35
CA LEU A 36 12.88 3.85 8.43
C LEU A 36 13.41 3.16 9.69
N ASP A 37 14.65 3.46 10.13
CA ASP A 37 15.18 2.96 11.41
C ASP A 37 14.36 3.45 12.61
N GLY A 38 13.90 4.70 12.57
CA GLY A 38 13.05 5.29 13.60
C GLY A 38 11.65 4.66 13.69
N LEU A 39 11.13 4.08 12.60
CA LEU A 39 9.80 3.46 12.56
C LEU A 39 9.78 2.03 13.12
N ILE A 40 10.89 1.29 12.98
CA ILE A 40 11.03 -0.12 13.43
C ILE A 40 10.50 -0.37 14.86
N PRO A 41 10.93 0.37 15.90
CA PRO A 41 10.50 0.09 17.26
C PRO A 41 8.99 0.30 17.50
N ILE A 42 8.32 1.07 16.63
CA ILE A 42 6.90 1.40 16.78
C ILE A 42 6.02 0.34 16.08
N ILE A 43 6.43 -0.15 14.92
CA ILE A 43 5.68 -1.17 14.15
C ILE A 43 5.58 -2.50 14.91
N LYS A 44 6.58 -2.83 15.72
CA LYS A 44 6.58 -4.04 16.54
C LYS A 44 5.44 -4.09 17.57
N ASP A 45 4.87 -2.93 17.92
CA ASP A 45 3.69 -2.83 18.78
C ASP A 45 2.49 -2.23 18.02
N ALA A 46 1.95 -3.03 17.10
CA ALA A 46 0.84 -2.65 16.22
C ALA A 46 -0.49 -2.31 16.94
N THR A 47 -0.55 -2.42 18.26
CA THR A 47 -1.73 -2.10 19.08
C THR A 47 -1.71 -0.68 19.65
N ASN A 48 -0.59 0.03 19.50
CA ASN A 48 -0.41 1.38 19.99
C ASN A 48 -1.04 2.41 19.02
N ILE A 49 -1.59 3.50 19.55
CA ILE A 49 -2.05 4.66 18.76
C ILE A 49 -0.94 5.25 17.87
N GLU A 50 0.32 5.11 18.28
CA GLU A 50 1.50 5.48 17.47
C GLU A 50 1.65 4.59 16.22
N ALA A 51 1.22 3.33 16.28
CA ALA A 51 1.31 2.41 15.16
C ALA A 51 0.36 2.81 14.01
N GLU A 52 -0.80 3.40 14.30
CA GLU A 52 -1.66 3.98 13.27
C GLU A 52 -0.90 5.07 12.50
N ARG A 53 -0.20 5.97 13.20
CA ARG A 53 0.58 7.04 12.57
C ARG A 53 1.74 6.51 11.72
N VAL A 54 2.40 5.46 12.19
CA VAL A 54 3.47 4.82 11.43
C VAL A 54 2.94 4.11 10.19
N ASP A 55 1.78 3.45 10.29
CA ASP A 55 1.08 2.89 9.12
C ASP A 55 0.77 3.98 8.08
N CYS A 56 0.31 5.17 8.49
CA CYS A 56 0.16 6.32 7.60
C CYS A 56 1.45 6.66 6.85
N ILE A 57 2.59 6.67 7.57
CA ILE A 57 3.88 7.05 7.01
C ILE A 57 4.30 6.02 5.96
N ILE A 58 4.13 4.74 6.27
CA ILE A 58 4.46 3.64 5.35
C ILE A 58 3.56 3.67 4.12
N GLU A 59 2.24 3.87 4.29
CA GLU A 59 1.28 4.02 3.18
C GLU A 59 1.67 5.19 2.26
N LEU A 60 2.03 6.31 2.86
CA LEU A 60 2.41 7.50 2.11
C LEU A 60 3.71 7.27 1.33
N LEU A 61 4.72 6.65 1.95
CA LEU A 61 5.97 6.28 1.30
C LEU A 61 5.75 5.25 0.18
N SER A 62 4.96 4.20 0.42
CA SER A 62 4.64 3.15 -0.56
C SER A 62 3.92 3.69 -1.79
N THR A 63 3.19 4.79 -1.63
CA THR A 63 2.52 5.51 -2.73
C THR A 63 3.46 6.49 -3.42
N LYS A 64 4.27 7.22 -2.66
CA LYS A 64 5.14 8.29 -3.15
C LYS A 64 6.34 7.75 -3.92
N GLN A 65 6.78 6.51 -3.68
CA GLN A 65 7.84 5.90 -4.49
C GLN A 65 7.52 5.85 -5.99
N PHE A 66 6.24 5.78 -6.39
CA PHE A 66 5.88 5.74 -7.82
C PHE A 66 6.14 7.05 -8.59
N VAL A 67 6.49 8.14 -7.89
CA VAL A 67 6.93 9.39 -8.54
C VAL A 67 8.43 9.63 -8.40
N MET A 68 9.15 8.75 -7.69
CA MET A 68 10.61 8.78 -7.66
C MET A 68 11.18 8.37 -9.01
N VAL A 69 12.43 8.77 -9.28
CA VAL A 69 13.18 8.22 -10.42
C VAL A 69 13.32 6.71 -10.23
N ASN A 70 13.23 5.93 -11.32
CA ASN A 70 13.22 4.46 -11.25
C ASN A 70 14.40 3.87 -10.45
N GLU A 71 15.61 4.40 -10.65
CA GLU A 71 16.80 3.97 -9.90
C GLU A 71 16.62 4.21 -8.39
N GLU A 72 16.16 5.40 -8.01
CA GLU A 72 15.89 5.74 -6.61
C GLU A 72 14.73 4.94 -6.02
N THR A 73 13.73 4.58 -6.82
CA THR A 73 12.65 3.68 -6.42
C THR A 73 13.20 2.30 -6.05
N ASN A 74 14.05 1.73 -6.91
CA ASN A 74 14.67 0.43 -6.67
C ASN A 74 15.59 0.45 -5.44
N ASN A 75 16.38 1.52 -5.27
CA ASN A 75 17.22 1.71 -4.10
C ASN A 75 16.38 1.84 -2.83
N PHE A 76 15.27 2.59 -2.88
CA PHE A 76 14.36 2.75 -1.75
C PHE A 76 13.73 1.42 -1.33
N ILE A 77 13.19 0.65 -2.29
CA ILE A 77 12.64 -0.68 -2.02
C ILE A 77 13.71 -1.61 -1.42
N THR A 78 14.95 -1.55 -1.92
CA THR A 78 16.07 -2.35 -1.39
C THR A 78 16.38 -1.99 0.06
N ILE A 79 16.48 -0.70 0.37
CA ILE A 79 16.70 -0.20 1.74
C ILE A 79 15.53 -0.62 2.66
N PHE A 80 14.29 -0.49 2.17
CA PHE A 80 13.10 -0.87 2.92
C PHE A 80 13.11 -2.36 3.29
N LYS A 81 13.40 -3.23 2.30
CA LYS A 81 13.49 -4.68 2.49
C LYS A 81 14.64 -5.08 3.42
N ALA A 82 15.79 -4.41 3.33
CA ALA A 82 16.95 -4.68 4.18
C ALA A 82 16.69 -4.41 5.67
N LYS A 83 15.70 -3.57 6.01
CA LYS A 83 15.35 -3.21 7.39
C LYS A 83 14.31 -4.13 8.05
N ASP A 84 13.96 -5.24 7.40
CA ASP A 84 13.00 -6.24 7.89
C ASP A 84 11.56 -5.69 8.13
N LEU A 85 11.29 -4.45 7.70
CA LEU A 85 9.98 -3.81 7.82
C LEU A 85 8.89 -4.60 7.11
N GLY A 86 9.23 -5.22 5.97
CA GLY A 86 8.30 -6.06 5.22
C GLY A 86 7.76 -7.24 6.03
N ASN A 87 8.61 -7.91 6.81
CA ASN A 87 8.17 -9.03 7.66
C ASN A 87 7.35 -8.55 8.85
N MET A 88 7.67 -7.38 9.41
CA MET A 88 6.86 -6.77 10.48
C MET A 88 5.46 -6.39 9.98
N MET A 89 5.35 -5.83 8.78
CA MET A 89 4.07 -5.52 8.15
C MET A 89 3.24 -6.79 7.88
N LYS A 90 3.88 -7.85 7.38
CA LYS A 90 3.26 -9.17 7.17
C LYS A 90 2.70 -9.75 8.48
N ALA A 91 3.50 -9.72 9.55
CA ALA A 91 3.06 -10.18 10.87
C ALA A 91 1.89 -9.35 11.41
N ALA A 92 1.96 -8.02 11.28
CA ALA A 92 0.89 -7.12 11.69
C ALA A 92 -0.40 -7.36 10.87
N PHE A 93 -0.29 -7.65 9.57
CA PHE A 93 -1.43 -7.98 8.71
C PHE A 93 -2.14 -9.27 9.16
N MET A 94 -1.38 -10.32 9.50
CA MET A 94 -1.94 -11.60 9.95
C MET A 94 -2.47 -11.57 11.37
N ASN A 95 -2.07 -10.58 12.18
CA ASN A 95 -2.58 -10.43 13.54
C ASN A 95 -4.09 -10.11 13.53
N ASN A 96 -4.89 -10.95 14.19
CA ASN A 96 -6.35 -10.80 14.28
C ASN A 96 -6.79 -9.58 15.09
N SER A 97 -5.92 -9.05 15.96
CA SER A 97 -6.17 -7.83 16.72
C SER A 97 -5.92 -6.54 15.92
N THR A 98 -5.27 -6.63 14.76
CA THR A 98 -5.02 -5.46 13.90
C THR A 98 -6.33 -4.96 13.29
N PRO A 99 -6.65 -3.66 13.40
CA PRO A 99 -7.87 -3.09 12.82
C PRO A 99 -7.96 -3.33 11.31
N ALA A 100 -9.17 -3.57 10.79
CA ALA A 100 -9.39 -3.87 9.37
C ALA A 100 -8.84 -2.77 8.44
N SER A 101 -8.99 -1.50 8.81
CA SER A 101 -8.44 -0.37 8.06
C SER A 101 -6.91 -0.40 7.99
N VAL A 102 -6.24 -0.77 9.09
CA VAL A 102 -4.78 -0.93 9.11
C VAL A 102 -4.38 -2.13 8.26
N LYS A 103 -5.14 -3.24 8.28
CA LYS A 103 -4.88 -4.38 7.37
C LYS A 103 -4.99 -4.00 5.89
N GLU A 104 -5.96 -3.19 5.51
CA GLU A 104 -6.09 -2.67 4.13
C GLU A 104 -4.87 -1.82 3.72
N SER A 105 -4.40 -0.96 4.62
CA SER A 105 -3.21 -0.12 4.42
C SER A 105 -1.93 -0.95 4.29
N LEU A 106 -1.74 -1.92 5.18
CA LEU A 106 -0.63 -2.86 5.14
C LEU A 106 -0.65 -3.70 3.86
N ALA A 107 -1.80 -4.25 3.47
CA ALA A 107 -1.94 -5.02 2.23
C ALA A 107 -1.57 -4.19 0.99
N GLN A 108 -2.04 -2.94 0.93
CA GLN A 108 -1.67 -2.02 -0.15
C GLN A 108 -0.17 -1.73 -0.17
N SER A 109 0.44 -1.49 0.99
CA SER A 109 1.85 -1.13 1.09
C SER A 109 2.77 -2.33 0.82
N ILE A 110 2.45 -3.50 1.36
CA ILE A 110 3.15 -4.78 1.08
C ILE A 110 3.17 -5.06 -0.42
N SER A 111 2.01 -4.88 -1.07
CA SER A 111 1.88 -5.10 -2.51
C SER A 111 2.65 -4.04 -3.30
N SER A 112 2.49 -2.76 -2.97
CA SER A 112 3.12 -1.65 -3.71
C SER A 112 4.65 -1.68 -3.65
N LEU A 113 5.21 -2.11 -2.51
CA LEU A 113 6.66 -2.25 -2.31
C LEU A 113 7.23 -3.58 -2.82
N GLY A 114 6.37 -4.46 -3.36
CA GLY A 114 6.76 -5.78 -3.85
C GLY A 114 7.46 -6.62 -2.77
N ILE A 115 6.95 -6.60 -1.54
CA ILE A 115 7.56 -7.29 -0.39
C ILE A 115 7.42 -8.82 -0.51
N ILE A 116 6.34 -9.29 -1.12
CA ILE A 116 6.14 -10.71 -1.41
C ILE A 116 6.86 -11.04 -2.73
N ALA A 117 7.89 -11.87 -2.64
CA ALA A 117 8.74 -12.25 -3.78
C ALA A 117 8.44 -13.65 -4.34
N ASP A 118 7.68 -14.47 -3.61
CA ASP A 118 7.31 -15.84 -3.98
C ASP A 118 5.79 -16.03 -3.82
N VAL A 119 5.16 -16.71 -4.76
CA VAL A 119 3.74 -17.09 -4.72
C VAL A 119 3.41 -18.01 -3.54
N ASN A 120 4.40 -18.76 -3.04
CA ASN A 120 4.26 -19.69 -1.91
C ASN A 120 4.44 -19.00 -0.55
N ASP A 121 4.76 -17.71 -0.55
CA ASP A 121 4.77 -16.89 0.65
C ASP A 121 3.37 -16.95 1.31
N GLU A 122 3.32 -17.38 2.58
CA GLU A 122 2.06 -17.65 3.29
C GLU A 122 1.14 -16.41 3.38
N TYR A 123 1.71 -15.21 3.23
CA TYR A 123 1.00 -13.94 3.27
C TYR A 123 0.40 -13.56 1.91
N PHE A 124 0.83 -14.19 0.81
CA PHE A 124 0.40 -13.85 -0.54
C PHE A 124 -1.10 -14.05 -0.74
N LYS A 125 -1.60 -15.27 -0.52
CA LYS A 125 -3.01 -15.60 -0.75
C LYS A 125 -3.95 -14.77 0.13
N PRO A 126 -3.70 -14.62 1.45
CA PRO A 126 -4.53 -13.75 2.30
C PRO A 126 -4.59 -12.29 1.84
N ILE A 127 -3.47 -11.73 1.38
CA ILE A 127 -3.44 -10.36 0.85
C ILE A 127 -4.23 -10.28 -0.46
N LEU A 128 -4.06 -11.28 -1.32
CA LEU A 128 -4.79 -11.35 -2.59
C LEU A 128 -6.30 -11.49 -2.37
N ASP A 129 -6.72 -12.37 -1.46
CA ASP A 129 -8.12 -12.53 -1.04
C ASP A 129 -8.72 -11.18 -0.61
N LEU A 130 -8.02 -10.44 0.27
CA LEU A 130 -8.46 -9.12 0.71
C LEU A 130 -8.59 -8.13 -0.45
N LEU A 131 -7.64 -8.11 -1.39
CA LEU A 131 -7.69 -7.21 -2.55
C LEU A 131 -8.92 -7.47 -3.42
N PHE A 132 -9.21 -8.73 -3.73
CA PHE A 132 -10.38 -9.11 -4.52
C PHE A 132 -11.70 -8.86 -3.79
N ASP A 133 -11.78 -9.17 -2.49
CA ASP A 133 -12.97 -8.90 -1.67
C ASP A 133 -13.29 -7.40 -1.61
N ARG A 134 -12.26 -6.56 -1.49
CA ARG A 134 -12.41 -5.09 -1.52
C ARG A 134 -12.79 -4.58 -2.90
N LEU A 135 -12.24 -5.15 -3.96
CA LEU A 135 -12.61 -4.79 -5.33
C LEU A 135 -14.11 -5.03 -5.56
N LYS A 136 -14.58 -6.23 -5.23
CA LYS A 136 -15.98 -6.62 -5.35
C LYS A 136 -16.89 -5.72 -4.51
N SER A 137 -16.50 -5.42 -3.27
CA SER A 137 -17.25 -4.52 -2.39
C SER A 137 -17.39 -3.11 -2.98
N LEU A 138 -16.35 -2.57 -3.61
CA LEU A 138 -16.42 -1.27 -4.28
C LEU A 138 -17.26 -1.31 -5.55
N GLU A 139 -17.18 -2.39 -6.33
CA GLU A 139 -18.02 -2.59 -7.51
C GLU A 139 -19.51 -2.59 -7.17
N GLU A 140 -19.90 -3.33 -6.13
CA GLU A 140 -21.27 -3.36 -5.61
C GLU A 140 -21.73 -1.96 -5.16
N GLN A 141 -20.86 -1.20 -4.49
CA GLN A 141 -21.15 0.18 -4.10
C GLN A 141 -21.37 1.10 -5.30
N PHE A 142 -20.58 0.97 -6.37
CA PHE A 142 -20.69 1.81 -7.57
C PHE A 142 -21.94 1.55 -8.40
N VAL A 143 -22.49 0.32 -8.34
CA VAL A 143 -23.79 0.02 -8.94
C VAL A 143 -24.90 0.82 -8.24
N ILE A 144 -24.80 1.03 -6.92
CA ILE A 144 -25.81 1.72 -6.11
C ILE A 144 -25.59 3.25 -6.11
N THR A 145 -24.33 3.70 -6.04
CA THR A 145 -23.98 5.13 -5.99
C THR A 145 -22.77 5.42 -6.89
N PRO A 146 -22.93 6.22 -7.95
CA PRO A 146 -21.80 6.61 -8.79
C PRO A 146 -20.69 7.31 -7.98
N TYR A 147 -19.43 6.98 -8.26
CA TYR A 147 -18.26 7.62 -7.65
C TYR A 147 -18.33 9.15 -7.77
N LYS A 148 -18.15 9.86 -6.65
CA LYS A 148 -17.94 11.33 -6.66
C LYS A 148 -16.54 11.63 -6.13
N LYS A 149 -15.79 12.42 -6.88
CA LYS A 149 -14.41 12.82 -6.51
C LYS A 149 -14.38 13.71 -5.27
N ASP A 150 -15.49 14.37 -4.99
CA ASP A 150 -15.70 15.35 -3.93
C ASP A 150 -15.89 14.70 -2.54
N ILE A 151 -16.14 13.38 -2.49
CA ILE A 151 -16.14 12.57 -1.26
C ILE A 151 -14.81 11.82 -1.07
N ASP A 152 -13.89 11.90 -2.05
CA ASP A 152 -12.55 11.33 -1.95
C ASP A 152 -11.72 12.26 -1.04
N PRO A 153 -11.42 11.87 0.21
CA PRO A 153 -10.78 12.78 1.15
C PRO A 153 -9.39 13.15 0.64
N LYS A 154 -9.01 14.44 0.73
CA LYS A 154 -7.64 14.88 0.43
C LYS A 154 -6.66 14.07 1.28
N ARG A 155 -5.85 13.25 0.59
CA ARG A 155 -4.72 12.41 1.04
C ARG A 155 -4.49 12.37 2.57
N ASN A 156 -5.12 11.35 3.17
CA ASN A 156 -4.64 10.45 4.22
C ASN A 156 -5.89 9.74 4.79
N LYS A 157 -5.91 8.39 4.84
CA LYS A 157 -6.51 7.59 5.92
C LYS A 157 -6.52 6.05 5.69
N TYR A 158 -5.48 5.43 5.12
CA TYR A 158 -5.12 4.00 5.40
C TYR A 158 -5.72 2.95 4.46
N GLY A 159 -5.38 2.98 3.17
CA GLY A 159 -5.39 1.78 2.32
C GLY A 159 -6.32 1.75 1.10
N LEU A 160 -6.85 0.56 0.79
CA LEU A 160 -7.58 0.13 -0.42
C LEU A 160 -8.95 0.80 -0.62
N ARG A 161 -8.97 2.13 -0.72
CA ARG A 161 -10.19 2.95 -0.71
C ARG A 161 -10.75 3.26 -2.10
N THR A 162 -9.90 3.29 -3.10
CA THR A 162 -10.29 3.57 -4.48
C THR A 162 -10.03 2.37 -5.34
N LEU A 163 -10.89 2.19 -6.35
CA LEU A 163 -10.69 1.19 -7.41
C LEU A 163 -9.25 1.23 -7.94
N GLN A 164 -8.71 2.44 -8.17
CA GLN A 164 -7.36 2.62 -8.67
C GLN A 164 -6.27 2.09 -7.71
N SER A 165 -6.47 2.22 -6.39
CA SER A 165 -5.48 1.76 -5.40
C SER A 165 -5.46 0.23 -5.31
N ILE A 166 -6.63 -0.40 -5.40
CA ILE A 166 -6.74 -1.87 -5.45
C ILE A 166 -6.14 -2.41 -6.74
N LEU A 167 -6.52 -1.84 -7.89
CA LEU A 167 -5.97 -2.24 -9.18
C LEU A 167 -4.46 -2.04 -9.26
N ASN A 168 -3.91 -0.99 -8.65
CA ASN A 168 -2.46 -0.78 -8.55
C ASN A 168 -1.78 -1.93 -7.77
N ALA A 169 -2.34 -2.32 -6.63
CA ALA A 169 -1.80 -3.40 -5.82
C ALA A 169 -1.85 -4.75 -6.56
N LEU A 170 -2.96 -5.05 -7.24
CA LEU A 170 -3.10 -6.24 -8.10
C LEU A 170 -2.09 -6.22 -9.27
N CYS A 171 -1.93 -5.05 -9.90
CA CYS A 171 -1.02 -4.87 -11.03
C CYS A 171 0.43 -5.24 -10.68
N VAL A 172 0.91 -4.97 -9.45
CA VAL A 172 2.27 -5.34 -9.05
C VAL A 172 2.50 -6.85 -9.14
N TYR A 173 1.50 -7.65 -8.78
CA TYR A 173 1.57 -9.10 -8.93
C TYR A 173 1.35 -9.55 -10.38
N ALA A 174 0.51 -8.85 -11.14
CA ALA A 174 0.23 -9.17 -12.54
C ALA A 174 1.45 -8.93 -13.46
N ILE A 175 2.30 -7.96 -13.15
CA ILE A 175 3.60 -7.76 -13.84
C ILE A 175 4.73 -8.63 -13.25
N GLY A 176 4.44 -9.39 -12.19
CA GLY A 176 5.39 -10.25 -11.51
C GLY A 176 5.72 -11.53 -12.28
N GLY A 177 6.26 -12.52 -11.57
CA GLY A 177 6.55 -13.83 -12.14
C GLY A 177 5.30 -14.57 -12.64
N ILE A 178 5.50 -15.55 -13.53
CA ILE A 178 4.44 -16.34 -14.17
C ILE A 178 3.48 -16.96 -13.15
N GLU A 179 3.97 -17.40 -12.00
CA GLU A 179 3.11 -18.00 -10.98
C GLU A 179 2.19 -16.99 -10.29
N PHE A 180 2.64 -15.75 -10.10
CA PHE A 180 1.76 -14.66 -9.63
C PHE A 180 0.67 -14.36 -10.67
N GLN A 181 1.05 -14.28 -11.95
CA GLN A 181 0.11 -14.07 -13.05
C GLN A 181 -0.96 -15.16 -13.12
N LYS A 182 -0.56 -16.43 -13.00
CA LYS A 182 -1.49 -17.56 -12.96
C LYS A 182 -2.48 -17.45 -11.81
N GLU A 183 -2.03 -17.13 -10.60
CA GLU A 183 -2.93 -17.00 -9.46
C GLU A 183 -3.94 -15.86 -9.66
N ILE A 184 -3.50 -14.72 -10.19
CA ILE A 184 -4.40 -13.60 -10.51
C ILE A 184 -5.40 -13.99 -11.60
N ALA A 185 -4.96 -14.65 -12.66
CA ALA A 185 -5.82 -15.11 -13.75
C ALA A 185 -6.87 -16.12 -13.24
N ASN A 186 -6.47 -17.07 -12.38
CA ASN A 186 -7.37 -18.04 -11.76
C ASN A 186 -8.46 -17.41 -10.90
N ARG A 187 -8.26 -16.15 -10.47
CA ARG A 187 -9.20 -15.36 -9.65
C ARG A 187 -9.99 -14.33 -10.47
N GLY A 188 -9.93 -14.40 -11.79
CA GLY A 188 -10.68 -13.53 -12.70
C GLY A 188 -9.98 -12.19 -12.99
N GLY A 189 -8.66 -12.09 -12.78
CA GLY A 189 -7.92 -10.86 -13.03
C GLY A 189 -8.00 -10.35 -14.48
N ILE A 190 -8.07 -11.28 -15.45
CA ILE A 190 -8.17 -10.97 -16.87
C ILE A 190 -9.49 -10.26 -17.18
N GLU A 191 -10.59 -10.81 -16.67
CA GLU A 191 -11.94 -10.26 -16.82
C GLU A 191 -12.04 -8.87 -16.19
N ILE A 192 -11.44 -8.69 -15.01
CA ILE A 192 -11.32 -7.38 -14.34
C ILE A 192 -10.54 -6.39 -15.22
N GLY A 193 -9.42 -6.82 -15.80
CA GLY A 193 -8.64 -6.01 -16.74
C GLY A 193 -9.48 -5.53 -17.92
N TYR A 194 -10.24 -6.43 -18.56
CA TYR A 194 -11.15 -6.08 -19.65
C TYR A 194 -12.28 -5.15 -19.23
N GLN A 195 -12.87 -5.36 -18.06
CA GLN A 195 -13.95 -4.51 -17.53
C GLN A 195 -13.49 -3.05 -17.38
N TYR A 196 -12.25 -2.83 -16.95
CA TYR A 196 -11.73 -1.49 -16.66
C TYR A 196 -10.91 -0.85 -17.79
N ILE A 197 -10.63 -1.57 -18.88
CA ILE A 197 -9.88 -1.03 -20.02
C ILE A 197 -10.59 0.15 -20.71
N GLN A 198 -11.92 0.25 -20.56
CA GLN A 198 -12.73 1.36 -21.10
C GLN A 198 -13.07 2.43 -20.06
N ASN A 199 -12.48 2.38 -18.86
CA ASN A 199 -12.78 3.35 -17.80
C ASN A 199 -12.48 4.80 -18.25
N LYS A 200 -13.26 5.78 -17.79
CA LYS A 200 -13.06 7.20 -18.13
C LYS A 200 -11.69 7.73 -17.67
N SER A 201 -11.17 7.24 -16.56
CA SER A 201 -9.85 7.57 -16.04
C SER A 201 -8.75 6.91 -16.87
N ALA A 202 -7.90 7.71 -17.52
CA ALA A 202 -6.75 7.20 -18.28
C ALA A 202 -5.81 6.36 -17.41
N LYS A 203 -5.58 6.79 -16.17
CA LYS A 203 -4.75 6.05 -15.22
C LYS A 203 -5.34 4.67 -14.92
N THR A 204 -6.64 4.58 -14.69
CA THR A 204 -7.33 3.30 -14.46
C THR A 204 -7.23 2.39 -15.68
N ARG A 205 -7.39 2.91 -16.91
CA ARG A 205 -7.21 2.12 -18.14
C ARG A 205 -5.81 1.53 -18.27
N VAL A 206 -4.77 2.34 -17.99
CA VAL A 206 -3.38 1.88 -18.04
C VAL A 206 -3.14 0.74 -17.04
N ILE A 207 -3.63 0.89 -15.81
CA ILE A 207 -3.47 -0.16 -14.79
C ILE A 207 -4.24 -1.44 -15.18
N ALA A 208 -5.46 -1.28 -15.70
CA ALA A 208 -6.29 -2.39 -16.14
C ALA A 208 -5.65 -3.20 -17.29
N ALA A 209 -4.88 -2.55 -18.16
CA ALA A 209 -4.18 -3.21 -19.26
C ALA A 209 -3.11 -4.21 -18.79
N TYR A 210 -2.55 -4.03 -17.59
CA TYR A 210 -1.57 -4.95 -17.01
C TYR A 210 -2.19 -6.16 -16.31
N ASN A 211 -3.51 -6.20 -16.16
CA ASN A 211 -4.22 -7.33 -15.57
C ASN A 211 -4.76 -8.31 -16.64
N GLN A 212 -4.35 -8.17 -17.91
CA GLN A 212 -4.72 -9.03 -19.04
C GLN A 212 -3.73 -10.18 -19.26
#